data_AF-A0AAW2YG62-F1
#
_entry.id   AF-A0AAW2YG62-F1
#
_cell.length_a   1.000
_cell.length_b   1.000
_cell.length_c   1.000
_cell.angle_alpha   90.00
_cell.angle_beta   90.00
_cell.angle_gamma   90.00
#
_symmetry.space_group_name_H-M   'P 1'
#
loop_
_entity.id
_entity.type
_entity.pdbx_description
1 polymer ?
#
loop_
_entity_poly.entity_id
_entity_poly.type
_entity_poly.pdbx_seq_one_letter_code
_entity_poly.pdbx_strand_id
1 'polypeptide(L)'
;MVASKYVEDMNYRNSYFARVGGLTTNELNKLEVEFLFLMKFKLHVNVSVYESYCCHLEREVSIGGGYQIERTLRCAEEIKTRQTVQERRYDDQIARLLL
;
A
#
# COMPACT_ATOMS: atom_id res chain seq x y z
N MET A 1 6.22 -4.53 9.57
CA MET A 1 5.54 -5.84 9.69
C MET A 1 4.03 -5.72 9.42
N VAL A 2 3.24 -5.11 10.31
CA VAL A 2 1.76 -5.08 10.18
C VAL A 2 1.27 -4.53 8.84
N ALA A 3 1.89 -3.45 8.34
CA ALA A 3 1.56 -2.91 7.02
C ALA A 3 1.77 -3.93 5.88
N SER A 4 2.93 -4.60 5.83
CA SER A 4 3.22 -5.64 4.83
C SER A 4 2.23 -6.80 4.95
N LYS A 5 1.83 -7.21 6.16
CA LYS A 5 0.78 -8.25 6.36
C LYS A 5 -0.60 -7.84 5.90
N TYR A 6 -0.89 -6.55 5.91
CA TYR A 6 -2.17 -6.02 5.48
C TYR A 6 -2.24 -5.82 3.96
N VAL A 7 -1.12 -5.46 3.34
CA VAL A 7 -1.07 -5.03 1.93
C VAL A 7 -0.59 -6.13 0.97
N GLU A 8 0.34 -6.99 1.40
CA GLU A 8 0.97 -7.98 0.52
C GLU A 8 0.22 -9.31 0.55
N ASP A 9 0.03 -9.94 -0.62
CA ASP A 9 -0.59 -11.26 -0.75
C ASP A 9 0.27 -12.38 -0.13
N MET A 10 1.59 -12.18 -0.14
CA MET A 10 2.58 -13.12 0.37
C MET A 10 3.41 -12.45 1.45
N ASN A 11 3.50 -13.07 2.63
CA ASN A 11 4.27 -12.50 3.72
C ASN A 11 4.97 -13.54 4.60
N TYR A 12 6.02 -13.11 5.28
CA TYR A 12 6.76 -13.86 6.27
C TYR A 12 5.97 -14.07 7.57
N ARG A 13 6.29 -15.15 8.27
CA ARG A 13 5.75 -15.45 9.60
C ARG A 13 6.33 -14.51 10.66
N ASN A 14 5.63 -14.34 11.78
CA ASN A 14 6.13 -13.56 12.92
C ASN A 14 7.45 -14.05 13.47
N SER A 15 7.72 -15.36 13.41
CA SER A 15 9.01 -15.89 13.83
C SER A 15 10.18 -15.35 13.01
N TYR A 16 9.96 -15.09 11.71
CA TYR A 16 10.96 -14.48 10.85
C TYR A 16 11.19 -13.01 11.20
N PHE A 17 10.10 -12.23 11.30
CA PHE A 17 10.18 -10.82 11.71
C PHE A 17 10.82 -10.66 13.10
N ALA A 18 10.49 -11.55 14.03
CA ALA A 18 11.04 -11.54 15.38
C ALA A 18 12.55 -11.80 15.36
N ARG A 19 12.99 -12.80 14.58
CA ARG A 19 14.41 -13.12 14.42
C ARG A 19 15.20 -11.95 13.83
N VAL A 20 14.67 -11.27 12.81
CA VAL A 20 15.31 -10.09 12.21
C VAL A 20 15.34 -8.92 13.19
N GLY A 21 14.25 -8.72 13.96
CA GLY A 21 14.11 -7.65 14.94
C GLY A 21 14.81 -7.90 16.29
N GLY A 22 15.47 -9.05 16.48
CA GLY A 22 16.13 -9.39 17.73
C GLY A 22 15.17 -9.65 18.90
N LEU A 23 13.93 -10.07 18.61
CA LEU A 23 12.89 -10.36 19.59
C LEU A 23 12.56 -11.85 19.62
N THR A 24 11.99 -12.32 20.72
CA THR A 24 11.30 -13.61 20.71
C THR A 24 10.01 -13.50 19.91
N THR A 25 9.55 -14.61 19.34
CA THR A 25 8.27 -14.64 18.62
C THR A 25 7.10 -14.25 19.52
N ASN A 26 7.15 -14.60 20.81
CA ASN A 26 6.07 -14.28 21.75
C ASN A 26 5.97 -12.78 22.04
N GLU A 27 7.11 -12.10 22.24
CA GLU A 27 7.15 -10.64 22.40
C GLU A 27 6.60 -9.93 21.16
N LEU A 28 7.05 -10.34 19.97
CA LEU A 28 6.57 -9.71 18.74
C LEU A 28 5.07 -9.96 18.51
N ASN A 29 4.57 -11.16 18.83
CA ASN A 29 3.14 -11.45 18.75
C ASN A 29 2.34 -10.55 19.70
N LYS A 30 2.81 -10.36 20.93
CA LYS A 30 2.16 -9.48 21.91
C LYS A 30 2.12 -8.03 21.41
N LEU A 31 3.26 -7.51 20.96
CA LEU A 31 3.36 -6.16 20.40
C LEU A 31 2.46 -5.95 19.18
N GLU A 32 2.36 -6.96 18.30
CA GLU A 32 1.46 -6.90 17.14
C GLU A 32 -0.01 -6.77 17.56
N VAL A 33 -0.46 -7.61 18.51
CA VAL A 33 -1.84 -7.56 19.01
C VAL A 33 -2.13 -6.22 19.69
N GLU A 34 -1.23 -5.75 20.57
CA GLU A 34 -1.37 -4.45 21.25
C GLU A 34 -1.46 -3.29 20.24
N PHE A 35 -0.62 -3.31 19.20
CA PHE A 35 -0.65 -2.31 18.14
C PHE A 35 -1.98 -2.32 17.36
N LEU A 36 -2.51 -3.50 17.03
CA LEU A 36 -3.80 -3.63 16.34
C LEU A 36 -4.95 -3.04 17.16
N PHE A 37 -4.97 -3.27 18.48
CA PHE A 37 -5.95 -2.67 19.38
C PHE A 37 -5.78 -1.16 19.50
N LEU A 38 -4.54 -0.66 19.60
CA LEU A 38 -4.24 0.77 19.63
C LEU A 38 -4.77 1.48 18.37
N MET A 39 -4.61 0.85 17.22
CA MET A 39 -5.10 1.34 15.93
C MET A 39 -6.60 1.11 15.71
N LYS A 40 -7.30 0.44 16.65
CA LYS A 40 -8.70 0.01 16.50
C LYS A 40 -8.94 -0.75 15.19
N PHE A 41 -7.95 -1.55 14.77
CA PHE A 41 -7.93 -2.30 13.51
C PHE A 41 -8.13 -1.43 12.24
N LYS A 42 -7.94 -0.11 12.31
CA LYS A 42 -8.01 0.79 11.16
C LYS A 42 -6.66 0.84 10.45
N LEU A 43 -6.42 -0.13 9.56
CA LEU A 43 -5.15 -0.29 8.84
C LEU A 43 -5.18 0.20 7.38
N HIS A 44 -6.37 0.41 6.83
CA HIS A 44 -6.54 0.87 5.45
C HIS A 44 -6.03 2.31 5.29
N VAL A 45 -5.14 2.52 4.32
CA VAL A 45 -4.64 3.83 3.91
C VAL A 45 -5.09 4.09 2.48
N ASN A 46 -5.79 5.20 2.26
CA ASN A 46 -6.16 5.63 0.90
C ASN A 46 -4.90 6.11 0.15
N VAL A 47 -4.87 5.90 -1.17
CA VAL A 47 -3.84 6.43 -2.08
C VAL A 47 -3.53 7.90 -1.81
N SER A 48 -4.54 8.77 -1.69
CA SER A 48 -4.31 10.21 -1.47
C SER A 48 -3.60 10.52 -0.15
N VAL A 49 -3.89 9.75 0.90
CA VAL A 49 -3.22 9.86 2.19
C VAL A 49 -1.78 9.36 2.09
N TYR A 50 -1.58 8.20 1.45
CA TYR A 50 -0.25 7.64 1.21
C TYR A 50 0.65 8.63 0.46
N GLU A 51 0.16 9.19 -0.66
CA GLU A 51 0.88 10.17 -1.46
C GLU A 51 1.23 11.43 -0.66
N SER A 52 0.29 11.93 0.14
CA SER A 52 0.55 13.08 1.02
C SER A 52 1.70 12.79 1.99
N TYR A 53 1.72 11.60 2.62
CA TYR A 53 2.81 11.21 3.52
C TYR A 53 4.14 11.03 2.79
N CYS A 54 4.16 10.47 1.57
CA CYS A 54 5.37 10.40 0.75
C CYS A 54 5.94 11.80 0.47
N CYS A 55 5.10 12.73 0.01
CA CYS A 55 5.53 14.11 -0.23
C CYS A 55 6.08 14.79 1.02
N HIS A 56 5.45 14.57 2.18
CA HIS A 56 5.95 15.09 3.45
C HIS A 56 7.32 14.51 3.81
N LEU A 57 7.51 13.18 3.68
CA LEU A 57 8.79 12.53 3.97
C LEU A 57 9.90 13.00 3.02
N GLU A 58 9.62 13.09 1.72
CA GLU A 58 10.59 13.59 0.73
C GLU A 58 11.09 14.99 1.08
N ARG A 59 10.18 15.87 1.53
CA ARG A 59 10.52 17.23 1.97
C ARG A 59 11.46 17.23 3.18
N GLU A 60 11.16 16.46 4.21
CA GLU A 60 11.98 16.43 5.45
C GLU A 60 13.36 15.83 5.18
N VAL A 61 13.44 14.83 4.31
CA VAL A 61 14.69 14.12 3.99
C VAL A 61 15.55 14.89 2.96
N SER A 62 14.99 15.93 2.32
CA SER A 62 15.72 16.78 1.35
C SER A 62 16.95 17.48 1.94
N ILE A 63 17.02 17.66 3.27
CA ILE A 63 18.18 18.24 3.95
C ILE A 63 19.40 17.29 3.94
N GLY A 64 19.19 15.99 3.73
CA GLY A 64 20.21 14.94 3.81
C GLY A 64 20.67 14.31 2.48
N GLY A 65 20.36 14.90 1.33
CA GLY A 65 20.79 14.40 0.01
C GLY A 65 19.69 13.77 -0.86
N GLY A 66 18.43 13.82 -0.41
CA GLY A 66 17.24 13.44 -1.19
C GLY A 66 17.04 11.94 -1.34
N TYR A 67 15.90 11.42 -0.89
CA TYR A 67 15.45 10.07 -1.17
C TYR A 67 14.22 10.16 -2.09
N GLN A 68 14.25 9.47 -3.23
CA GLN A 68 13.08 9.32 -4.10
C GLN A 68 12.25 8.16 -3.55
N ILE A 69 11.05 8.45 -3.04
CA ILE A 69 10.16 7.38 -2.58
C ILE A 69 9.50 6.77 -3.82
N GLU A 70 9.72 5.48 -4.04
CA GLU A 70 9.13 4.76 -5.17
C GLU A 70 7.59 4.80 -5.09
N ARG A 71 6.94 5.38 -6.10
CA ARG A 71 5.49 5.49 -6.19
C ARG A 71 4.90 4.36 -7.06
N THR A 72 5.02 3.13 -6.58
CA THR A 72 4.55 1.91 -7.29
C THR A 72 3.06 1.98 -7.67
N LEU A 73 2.25 2.80 -6.98
CA LEU A 73 0.82 3.01 -7.27
C LEU A 73 0.54 3.65 -8.64
N ARG A 74 1.47 4.40 -9.23
CA ARG A 74 1.23 5.04 -10.56
C ARG A 74 0.99 4.01 -11.67
N CYS A 75 1.69 2.87 -11.63
CA CYS A 75 1.45 1.79 -12.58
C CYS A 75 0.03 1.22 -12.46
N ALA A 76 -0.49 1.09 -11.24
CA ALA A 76 -1.85 0.58 -11.02
C ALA A 76 -2.94 1.57 -11.45
N GLU A 77 -2.73 2.87 -11.24
CA GLU A 77 -3.65 3.91 -11.71
C GLU A 77 -3.71 4.00 -13.23
N GLU A 78 -2.57 3.88 -13.91
CA GLU A 78 -2.49 3.80 -15.37
C GLU A 78 -3.24 2.57 -15.92
N ILE A 79 -3.11 1.42 -15.26
CA ILE A 79 -3.85 0.20 -15.64
C ILE A 79 -5.36 0.41 -15.48
N LYS A 80 -5.80 1.00 -14.36
CA LYS A 80 -7.21 1.22 -14.07
C LYS A 80 -7.83 2.26 -15.02
N THR A 81 -7.12 3.34 -15.36
CA THR A 81 -7.56 4.32 -16.36
C THR A 81 -7.64 3.70 -17.75
N ARG A 82 -6.65 2.90 -18.17
CA ARG A 82 -6.70 2.18 -19.44
C ARG A 82 -7.89 1.23 -19.53
N GLN A 83 -8.17 0.47 -18.47
CA GLN A 83 -9.33 -0.44 -18.41
C GLN A 83 -10.65 0.32 -18.51
N THR A 84 -10.82 1.40 -17.75
CA THR A 84 -12.05 2.22 -17.77
C THR A 84 -12.29 2.86 -19.15
N VAL A 85 -11.22 3.32 -19.82
CA VAL A 85 -11.30 3.89 -21.17
C VAL A 85 -11.64 2.80 -22.20
N GLN A 86 -11.09 1.60 -22.05
CA GLN A 86 -11.38 0.45 -22.91
C GLN A 86 -12.85 0.01 -22.80
N GLU A 87 -13.39 -0.07 -21.58
CA GLU A 87 -14.80 -0.40 -21.32
C GLU A 87 -15.75 0.62 -21.95
N ARG A 88 -15.52 1.92 -21.75
CA ARG A 88 -16.34 2.96 -22.39
C ARG A 88 -16.30 2.88 -23.91
N ARG A 89 -15.15 2.55 -24.49
CA ARG A 89 -14.99 2.43 -25.95
C ARG A 89 -15.74 1.20 -26.49
N TYR A 90 -15.78 0.13 -25.72
CA TYR A 90 -16.52 -1.09 -26.05
C TYR A 90 -18.03 -0.84 -25.99
N ASP A 91 -18.51 -0.18 -24.94
CA ASP A 91 -19.92 0.21 -24.81
C ASP A 91 -20.38 1.14 -25.94
N ASP A 92 -19.55 2.13 -26.31
CA ASP A 92 -19.87 3.02 -27.44
C ASP A 92 -19.87 2.28 -28.79
N GLN A 93 -19.02 1.27 -28.97
CA GLN A 93 -19.03 0.40 -30.16
C GLN A 93 -20.26 -0.50 -30.22
N ILE A 94 -20.66 -1.11 -29.10
CA ILE A 94 -21.89 -1.92 -29.02
C ILE A 94 -23.11 -1.06 -29.32
N ALA A 95 -23.20 0.14 -28.75
CA ALA A 95 -24.31 1.06 -29.00
C ALA A 95 -24.47 1.42 -30.48
N ARG A 96 -23.36 1.55 -31.23
CA ARG A 96 -23.37 1.84 -32.68
C ARG A 96 -23.74 0.65 -33.57
N LEU A 97 -23.53 -0.58 -33.11
CA LEU A 97 -23.86 -1.80 -33.86
C LEU A 97 -25.33 -2.22 -33.70
N LEU A 98 -26.01 -1.71 -32.67
CA LEU A 98 -27.41 -2.03 -32.34
C LEU A 98 -28.43 -1.01 -32.85
N LEU A 99 -27.99 0.00 -33.62
CA LEU A 99 -28.81 0.98 -34.34
C LEU A 99 -28.69 0.74 -35.85
#